data_AF-A0AAW1UFK6-F1
#
_entry.id   AF-A0AAW1UFK6-F1
#
_cell.length_a   1.000
_cell.length_b   1.000
_cell.length_c   1.000
_cell.angle_alpha   90.00
_cell.angle_beta   90.00
_cell.angle_gamma   90.00
#
_symmetry.space_group_name_H-M   'P 1'
#
loop_
_entity.id
_entity.type
_entity.pdbx_description
1 polymer ?
#
loop_
_entity_poly.entity_id
_entity_poly.type
_entity_poly.pdbx_seq_one_letter_code
_entity_poly.pdbx_strand_id
1 'polypeptide(L)'
;MEQANDTLRKRIYTEKLEPKGDKFLMSLHEGIEKMRTEFFAFYTGLPPAYKVVSDTFQESEKCKLRRISYVNSIEPWIAATKNHSYKDIMKRG
;
A
#
# COMPACT_ATOMS: atom_id res chain seq x y z
N MET A 1 -3.85 -11.60 -18.22
CA MET A 1 -4.83 -11.24 -17.18
C MET A 1 -4.88 -12.38 -16.19
N GLU A 2 -4.09 -12.29 -15.11
CA GLU A 2 -3.94 -13.39 -14.16
C GLU A 2 -5.05 -13.32 -13.10
N GLN A 3 -6.14 -14.03 -13.36
CA GLN A 3 -7.29 -14.19 -12.44
C GLN A 3 -6.96 -15.02 -11.19
N ALA A 4 -5.71 -15.47 -11.01
CA ALA A 4 -5.33 -16.40 -9.95
C ALA A 4 -5.39 -15.81 -8.52
N ASN A 5 -5.49 -14.50 -8.35
CA ASN A 5 -5.29 -13.85 -7.04
C ASN A 5 -6.56 -13.23 -6.41
N ASP A 6 -7.71 -13.24 -7.11
CA ASP A 6 -8.91 -12.56 -6.62
C ASP A 6 -9.66 -13.36 -5.54
N THR A 7 -9.74 -14.69 -5.69
CA THR A 7 -10.41 -15.57 -4.71
C THR A 7 -9.68 -15.60 -3.37
N LEU A 8 -8.34 -15.61 -3.38
CA LEU A 8 -7.53 -15.60 -2.16
C LEU A 8 -7.62 -14.24 -1.43
N ARG A 9 -7.62 -13.13 -2.19
CA ARG A 9 -7.84 -11.79 -1.64
C ARG A 9 -9.23 -11.66 -1.02
N LYS A 10 -10.27 -12.13 -1.73
CA LYS A 10 -11.64 -12.14 -1.22
C LYS A 10 -11.75 -12.95 0.07
N ARG A 11 -11.18 -14.16 0.13
CA ARG A 11 -11.17 -14.94 1.37
C ARG A 11 -10.47 -14.21 2.51
N ILE A 12 -9.28 -13.65 2.28
CA ILE A 12 -8.55 -12.96 3.35
C ILE A 12 -9.30 -11.71 3.81
N TYR A 13 -9.92 -10.98 2.90
CA TYR A 13 -10.78 -9.85 3.24
C TYR A 13 -11.98 -10.30 4.09
N THR A 14 -12.79 -11.23 3.60
CA THR A 14 -14.02 -11.68 4.26
C THR A 14 -13.77 -12.42 5.57
N GLU A 15 -12.70 -13.23 5.65
CA GLU A 15 -12.43 -14.05 6.84
C GLU A 15 -11.59 -13.31 7.89
N LYS A 16 -10.73 -12.37 7.51
CA LYS A 16 -9.77 -11.75 8.45
C LYS A 16 -9.96 -10.25 8.67
N LEU A 17 -10.47 -9.51 7.68
CA LEU A 17 -10.60 -8.05 7.75
C LEU A 17 -12.04 -7.63 8.06
N GLU A 18 -13.00 -8.06 7.26
CA GLU A 18 -14.43 -7.76 7.41
C GLU A 18 -14.97 -7.99 8.84
N PRO A 19 -14.64 -9.10 9.55
CA PRO A 19 -15.15 -9.35 10.90
C PRO A 19 -14.58 -8.39 11.95
N LYS A 20 -13.45 -7.72 11.65
CA LYS A 20 -12.81 -6.76 12.57
C LYS A 20 -13.38 -5.35 12.44
N GLY A 21 -14.21 -5.08 11.41
CA GLY A 21 -14.80 -3.76 11.15
C GLY A 21 -13.75 -2.65 11.10
N ASP A 22 -14.07 -1.44 11.52
CA ASP A 22 -13.12 -0.31 11.45
C ASP A 22 -11.87 -0.49 12.32
N LYS A 23 -11.84 -1.46 13.23
CA LYS A 23 -10.71 -1.69 14.15
C LYS A 23 -9.45 -2.22 13.45
N PHE A 24 -9.53 -2.71 12.21
CA PHE A 24 -8.33 -3.11 11.45
C PHE A 24 -7.73 -1.96 10.65
N LEU A 25 -8.48 -0.86 10.45
CA LEU A 25 -8.00 0.32 9.74
C LEU A 25 -7.20 1.20 10.70
N MET A 26 -6.09 1.72 10.20
CA MET A 26 -5.27 2.69 10.93
C MET A 26 -4.72 3.71 9.95
N SER A 27 -4.37 4.88 10.48
CA SER A 27 -3.70 5.89 9.68
C SER A 27 -2.30 5.43 9.26
N LEU A 28 -1.79 6.01 8.16
CA LEU A 28 -0.43 5.72 7.69
C LEU A 28 0.62 5.94 8.78
N HIS A 29 0.52 7.05 9.52
CA HIS A 29 1.46 7.41 10.57
C HIS A 29 1.38 6.45 11.76
N GLU A 30 0.16 6.10 12.19
CA GLU A 30 -0.04 5.15 13.29
C GLU A 30 0.52 3.76 12.95
N GLY A 31 0.24 3.25 11.74
CA GLY A 31 0.75 1.96 11.33
C GLY A 31 2.27 1.91 11.19
N ILE A 32 2.87 2.99 10.71
CA ILE A 32 4.33 3.11 10.60
C ILE A 32 4.99 3.24 11.98
N GLU A 33 4.38 3.96 12.91
CA GLU A 33 4.90 4.06 14.27
C GLU A 33 4.85 2.71 14.99
N LYS A 34 3.78 1.94 14.83
CA LYS A 34 3.70 0.55 15.34
C LYS A 34 4.74 -0.37 14.71
N MET A 35 5.05 -0.22 13.42
CA MET A 35 6.15 -0.96 12.79
C MET A 35 7.53 -0.62 13.40
N ARG A 36 7.69 0.59 13.95
CA ARG A 36 8.94 1.04 14.57
C ARG A 36 9.10 0.50 15.99
N THR A 37 8.01 0.52 16.76
CA THR A 37 8.05 0.30 18.22
C THR A 37 7.62 -1.11 18.63
N GLU A 38 6.86 -1.82 17.80
CA GLU A 38 6.26 -3.12 18.11
C GLU A 38 6.60 -4.20 17.08
N PHE A 39 6.39 -5.47 17.42
CA PHE A 39 6.47 -6.57 16.47
C PHE A 39 5.19 -6.63 15.60
N PHE A 40 5.10 -5.67 14.67
CA PHE A 40 3.90 -5.41 13.91
C PHE A 40 4.18 -5.38 12.39
N ALA A 41 3.24 -5.92 11.61
CA ALA A 41 3.28 -5.88 10.14
C ALA A 41 2.11 -5.03 9.63
N PHE A 42 2.44 -3.97 8.89
CA PHE A 42 1.45 -3.05 8.34
C PHE A 42 1.33 -3.20 6.82
N TYR A 43 0.11 -3.40 6.34
CA TYR A 43 -0.20 -3.42 4.91
C TYR A 43 -0.58 -2.03 4.44
N THR A 44 0.21 -1.44 3.55
CA THR A 44 0.00 -0.09 3.02
C THR A 44 0.62 0.08 1.63
N GLY A 45 0.29 1.17 0.95
CA GLY A 45 0.92 1.56 -0.31
C GLY A 45 2.39 1.93 -0.09
N LEU A 46 3.28 1.39 -0.94
CA LEU A 46 4.72 1.56 -0.77
C LEU A 46 5.21 3.02 -0.89
N PRO A 47 4.84 3.82 -1.92
CA PRO A 47 5.39 5.17 -2.05
C PRO A 47 5.14 6.09 -0.85
N PRO A 48 3.89 6.25 -0.33
CA PRO A 48 3.67 7.11 0.82
C PRO A 48 4.32 6.55 2.10
N ALA A 49 4.37 5.23 2.26
CA ALA A 49 5.04 4.62 3.41
C ALA A 49 6.56 4.87 3.40
N TYR A 50 7.21 4.76 2.24
CA TYR A 50 8.62 5.08 2.10
C TYR A 50 8.93 6.54 2.44
N LYS A 51 8.05 7.47 2.03
CA LYS A 51 8.23 8.88 2.37
C LYS A 51 8.24 9.07 3.88
N VAL A 52 7.23 8.56 4.59
CA VAL A 52 7.14 8.71 6.04
C VAL A 52 8.31 8.03 6.75
N VAL A 53 8.64 6.79 6.39
CA VAL A 53 9.80 6.07 6.97
C VAL A 53 11.10 6.83 6.71
N SER A 54 11.29 7.40 5.52
CA SER A 54 12.48 8.19 5.21
C SER A 54 12.60 9.42 6.09
N ASP A 55 11.47 10.07 6.41
CA ASP A 55 11.42 11.29 7.20
C ASP A 55 11.56 11.02 8.71
N THR A 56 11.09 9.87 9.21
CA THR A 56 10.97 9.62 10.66
C THR A 56 11.94 8.59 11.24
N PHE A 57 12.55 7.73 10.42
CA PHE A 57 13.44 6.65 10.87
C PHE A 57 14.90 7.03 10.68
N GLN A 58 15.75 6.58 11.62
CA GLN A 58 17.19 6.59 11.43
C GLN A 58 17.61 5.46 10.47
N GLU A 59 18.78 5.59 9.85
CA GLU A 59 19.32 4.58 8.93
C GLU A 59 19.40 3.17 9.55
N SER A 60 19.80 3.09 10.82
CA SER A 60 19.90 1.82 11.55
C SER A 60 18.54 1.15 11.77
N GLU A 61 17.46 1.93 11.86
CA GLU A 61 16.10 1.43 12.00
C GLU A 61 15.55 0.94 10.65
N LYS A 62 15.87 1.65 9.56
CA LYS A 62 15.48 1.27 8.20
C LYS A 62 16.01 -0.12 7.82
N CYS A 63 17.25 -0.44 8.18
CA CYS A 63 17.86 -1.75 7.92
C CYS A 63 17.14 -2.92 8.61
N LYS A 64 16.34 -2.67 9.65
CA LYS A 64 15.56 -3.69 10.37
C LYS A 64 14.22 -4.00 9.69
N LEU A 65 13.77 -3.15 8.77
CA LEU A 65 12.50 -3.32 8.09
C LEU A 65 12.59 -4.39 6.99
N ARG A 66 11.55 -5.21 6.88
CA ARG A 66 11.39 -6.19 5.81
C ARG A 66 10.06 -5.98 5.09
N ARG A 67 10.10 -6.09 3.76
CA ARG A 67 8.93 -5.99 2.91
C ARG A 67 8.41 -7.39 2.57
N ILE A 68 7.11 -7.57 2.66
CA ILE A 68 6.42 -8.78 2.18
C ILE A 68 5.55 -8.39 1.00
N SER A 69 5.83 -8.94 -0.18
CA SER A 69 5.02 -8.72 -1.38
C SER A 69 3.76 -9.56 -1.32
N TYR A 70 2.62 -8.94 -1.05
CA TYR A 70 1.33 -9.63 -0.91
C TYR A 70 0.46 -9.51 -2.17
N VAL A 71 0.39 -8.30 -2.74
CA VAL A 71 -0.37 -8.01 -3.96
C VAL A 71 0.54 -7.26 -4.93
N ASN A 72 0.66 -7.75 -6.17
CA ASN A 72 1.28 -6.99 -7.24
C ASN A 72 0.54 -5.66 -7.36
N SER A 73 1.27 -4.56 -7.15
CA SER A 73 0.72 -3.21 -7.16
C SER A 73 0.01 -2.97 -8.49
N ILE A 74 -1.19 -2.42 -8.40
CA ILE A 74 -1.91 -1.93 -9.58
C ILE A 74 -1.09 -0.76 -10.12
N GLU A 75 -0.78 -0.77 -11.41
CA GLU A 75 -0.17 0.38 -12.06
C GLU A 75 -1.09 1.60 -11.86
N PRO A 76 -0.58 2.71 -11.32
CA PRO A 76 -1.40 3.89 -11.09
C PRO A 76 -1.86 4.43 -12.45
N TRP A 77 -3.16 4.70 -12.56
CA TRP A 77 -3.76 5.31 -13.75
C TRP A 77 -3.98 6.80 -13.53
N ILE A 78 -3.68 7.61 -14.54
CA ILE A 78 -4.03 9.03 -14.53
C ILE A 78 -5.44 9.16 -15.12
N ALA A 79 -6.38 9.66 -14.31
CA ALA A 79 -7.72 9.98 -14.80
C ALA A 79 -7.67 11.25 -15.66
N ALA A 80 -8.27 11.20 -16.86
CA ALA A 80 -8.39 12.33 -17.76
C ALA A 80 -9.81 12.41 -18.32
N THR A 81 -10.27 13.63 -18.61
CA THR A 81 -11.58 13.82 -19.25
C THR A 81 -11.59 13.21 -20.66
N LYS A 82 -12.75 12.71 -21.10
CA LYS A 82 -12.92 12.22 -22.47
C LYS A 82 -12.59 13.37 -23.44
N ASN A 83 -11.70 13.11 -24.39
CA ASN A 83 -11.16 14.07 -25.37
C ASN A 83 -10.25 15.18 -24.82
N HIS A 84 -9.57 14.96 -23.70
CA HIS A 84 -8.57 15.92 -23.22
C HIS A 84 -7.38 16.07 -24.21
N SER A 85 -7.06 17.30 -24.59
CA SER A 85 -6.04 17.63 -25.62
C SER A 85 -4.62 17.13 -25.28
N TYR A 86 -4.34 16.89 -24.00
CA TYR A 86 -3.03 16.45 -23.51
C TYR A 86 -2.93 14.93 -23.32
N LYS A 87 -3.93 14.14 -23.75
CA LYS A 87 -3.94 12.67 -23.54
C LYS A 87 -2.68 11.98 -24.09
N ASP A 88 -2.21 12.38 -25.27
CA ASP A 88 -1.03 11.78 -25.88
C ASP A 88 0.28 12.27 -25.27
N ILE A 89 0.28 13.46 -24.66
CA ILE A 89 1.42 13.98 -23.90
C ILE A 89 1.53 13.21 -22.58
N MET A 90 0.43 13.04 -21.84
CA MET A 90 0.41 12.31 -20.57
C MET A 90 0.75 10.82 -20.69
N LYS A 91 0.50 10.19 -21.85
CA LYS A 91 0.83 8.78 -22.09
C LYS A 91 2.30 8.51 -22.40
N ARG A 92 3.03 9.54 -22.83
CA ARG A 92 4.43 9.42 -23.28
C ARG A 92 5.44 9.92 -22.25
N GLY A 93 4.97 10.60 -21.20
CA GLY A 93 5.78 11.08 -20.07
C GLY A 93 6.06 10.01 -19.04
#